data_AF-H5SBV8-F1
#
_entry.id   AF-H5SBV8-F1
#
_cell.length_a   1.000
_cell.length_b   1.000
_cell.length_c   1.000
_cell.angle_alpha   90.00
_cell.angle_beta   90.00
_cell.angle_gamma   90.00
#
_symmetry.space_group_name_H-M   'P 1'
#
loop_
_entity.id
_entity.type
_entity.pdbx_description
1 polymer ?
#
loop_
_entity_poly.entity_id
_entity_poly.type
_entity_poly.pdbx_seq_one_letter_code
_entity_poly.pdbx_strand_id
1 'polypeptide(L)'
;MRKTLMVLLLAFPFLFSCATAVKQECPVCQPKIVEKPVIVRCEIPEVPPANLEKITEQDPYDERLRKLIKNYGLLKEENYLLRKATEVCR
;
A
#
# COMPACT_ATOMS: atom_id res chain seq x y z
N MET A 1 26.60 56.49 8.29
CA MET A 1 25.54 55.52 8.62
C MET A 1 24.17 56.02 8.16
N ARG A 2 23.94 56.11 6.84
CA ARG A 2 22.73 56.76 6.28
C ARG A 2 22.10 55.99 5.12
N LYS A 3 22.72 54.88 4.68
CA LYS A 3 22.24 54.03 3.58
C LYS A 3 21.51 52.77 4.07
N THR A 4 21.77 52.32 5.30
CA THR A 4 21.10 51.17 5.92
C THR A 4 19.71 51.48 6.48
N LEU A 5 19.37 52.78 6.68
CA LEU A 5 18.06 53.19 7.21
C LEU A 5 16.96 53.25 6.13
N MET A 6 17.32 53.36 4.84
CA MET A 6 16.34 53.38 3.74
C MET A 6 15.90 51.99 3.25
N VAL A 7 16.62 50.93 3.61
CA VAL A 7 16.25 49.56 3.19
C VAL A 7 15.14 48.97 4.07
N LEU A 8 15.01 49.44 5.32
CA LEU A 8 13.98 48.93 6.24
C LEU A 8 12.57 49.51 5.99
N LEU A 9 12.44 50.55 5.17
CA LEU A 9 11.16 51.26 4.91
C LEU A 9 10.41 50.78 3.66
N LEU A 10 10.97 49.83 2.89
CA LEU A 10 10.31 49.22 1.72
C LEU A 10 9.74 47.82 1.99
N ALA A 11 9.85 47.29 3.21
CA ALA A 11 9.47 45.91 3.52
C ALA A 11 8.05 45.74 4.09
N PHE A 12 7.28 46.82 4.32
CA PHE A 12 5.92 46.69 4.88
C PHE A 12 4.98 47.77 4.33
N PRO A 13 4.23 47.44 3.26
CA PRO A 13 2.88 47.96 3.17
C PRO A 13 1.92 46.89 2.61
N PHE A 14 1.66 45.83 3.37
CA PHE A 14 0.46 45.01 3.17
C PHE A 14 -0.12 44.62 4.53
N LEU A 15 -0.40 45.63 5.36
CA LEU A 15 -1.31 45.47 6.47
C LEU A 15 -2.65 46.10 6.09
N PHE A 16 -3.65 45.21 6.03
CA PHE A 16 -5.08 45.46 6.15
C PHE A 16 -5.73 46.41 5.14
N SER A 17 -6.38 45.83 4.14
CA SER A 17 -7.57 46.44 3.54
C SER A 17 -8.66 45.41 3.21
N CYS A 18 -9.85 45.72 3.74
CA CYS A 18 -11.19 45.24 3.42
C CYS A 18 -11.54 43.75 3.58
N ALA A 19 -12.06 43.47 4.78
CA ALA A 19 -13.25 42.65 4.91
C ALA A 19 -14.42 43.28 4.11
N THR A 20 -14.65 42.78 2.90
CA THR A 20 -16.00 42.76 2.33
C THR A 20 -16.29 41.34 1.91
N ALA A 21 -17.09 40.66 2.74
CA ALA A 21 -17.78 39.45 2.35
C ALA A 21 -18.76 39.82 1.22
N VAL A 22 -18.28 39.78 -0.02
CA VAL A 22 -19.16 39.72 -1.18
C VAL A 22 -19.84 38.36 -1.09
N LYS A 23 -21.13 38.38 -0.72
CA LYS A 23 -22.04 37.25 -0.94
C LYS A 23 -22.08 37.00 -2.44
N GLN A 24 -21.18 36.16 -2.91
CA GLN A 24 -21.18 35.68 -4.28
C GLN A 24 -22.29 34.62 -4.32
N GLU A 25 -23.49 35.05 -4.71
CA GLU A 25 -24.53 34.14 -5.17
C GLU A 25 -23.94 33.34 -6.33
N CYS A 26 -23.70 32.04 -6.11
CA CYS A 26 -23.20 31.13 -7.12
C CYS A 26 -24.16 31.11 -8.32
N PRO A 27 -23.78 31.62 -9.51
CA PRO A 27 -24.70 31.63 -10.65
C PRO A 27 -24.88 30.23 -11.25
N VAL A 28 -24.03 29.26 -10.88
CA VAL A 28 -24.18 27.86 -11.30
C VAL A 28 -23.66 26.97 -10.17
N CYS A 29 -24.54 26.53 -9.29
CA CYS A 29 -24.26 25.38 -8.42
C CYS A 29 -24.20 24.12 -9.30
N GLN A 30 -23.11 23.94 -10.05
CA GLN A 30 -22.85 22.64 -10.66
C GLN A 30 -22.59 21.67 -9.50
N PRO A 31 -23.33 20.57 -9.38
CA PRO A 31 -23.05 19.56 -8.38
C PRO A 31 -21.62 19.08 -8.62
N LYS A 32 -20.73 19.35 -7.66
CA LYS A 32 -19.37 18.84 -7.70
C LYS A 32 -19.48 17.33 -7.61
N ILE A 33 -19.35 16.63 -8.74
CA ILE A 33 -19.29 15.18 -8.78
C ILE A 33 -18.03 14.80 -8.03
N VAL A 34 -18.20 14.37 -6.78
CA VAL A 34 -17.10 13.82 -5.99
C VAL A 34 -16.91 12.40 -6.50
N GLU A 35 -15.98 12.23 -7.44
CA GLU A 35 -15.48 10.91 -7.82
C GLU A 35 -14.86 10.28 -6.58
N LYS A 36 -15.65 9.47 -5.86
CA LYS A 36 -15.12 8.66 -4.76
C LYS A 36 -14.24 7.60 -5.41
N PRO A 37 -12.96 7.48 -5.04
CA PRO A 37 -12.14 6.38 -5.52
C PRO A 37 -12.80 5.07 -5.11
N VAL A 38 -13.19 4.27 -6.08
CA VAL A 38 -13.65 2.89 -5.84
C VAL A 38 -12.40 2.10 -5.48
N ILE A 39 -12.24 1.79 -4.20
CA ILE A 39 -11.16 0.92 -3.71
C ILE A 39 -11.52 -0.50 -4.13
N VAL A 40 -11.02 -0.95 -5.28
CA VAL A 40 -11.09 -2.35 -5.68
C VAL A 40 -10.14 -3.12 -4.78
N ARG A 41 -10.69 -3.96 -3.90
CA ARG A 41 -9.88 -4.87 -3.09
C ARG A 41 -9.43 -6.01 -4.00
N CYS A 42 -8.14 -6.20 -4.13
CA CYS A 42 -7.64 -7.40 -4.79
C CYS A 42 -7.80 -8.59 -3.84
N GLU A 43 -8.44 -9.65 -4.33
CA GLU A 43 -8.62 -10.89 -3.59
C GLU A 43 -7.39 -11.77 -3.82
N ILE A 44 -6.59 -11.97 -2.78
CA ILE A 44 -5.46 -12.89 -2.82
C ILE A 44 -6.02 -14.31 -2.70
N PRO A 45 -5.76 -15.21 -3.66
CA PRO A 45 -6.27 -16.58 -3.59
C PRO A 45 -5.61 -17.34 -2.44
N GLU A 46 -6.39 -18.16 -1.74
CA GLU A 46 -5.88 -19.06 -0.70
C GLU A 46 -5.11 -20.23 -1.33
N VAL A 47 -3.97 -20.57 -0.75
CA VAL A 47 -3.17 -21.74 -1.14
C VAL A 47 -3.26 -22.77 -0.03
N PRO A 48 -3.73 -24.01 -0.31
CA PRO A 48 -3.82 -25.04 0.70
C PRO A 48 -2.42 -25.50 1.15
N PRO A 49 -2.23 -25.81 2.45
CA PRO A 49 -0.95 -26.27 2.96
C PRO A 49 -0.60 -27.66 2.44
N ALA A 50 0.70 -27.93 2.25
CA ALA A 50 1.17 -29.25 1.87
C ALA A 50 0.86 -30.32 2.95
N ASN A 51 0.38 -31.50 2.52
CA ASN A 51 0.16 -32.64 3.40
C ASN A 51 1.46 -33.44 3.59
N LEU A 52 2.22 -33.12 4.64
CA LEU A 52 3.54 -33.69 4.89
C LEU A 52 3.47 -35.04 5.62
N GLU A 53 4.31 -35.98 5.21
CA GLU A 53 4.53 -37.20 5.98
C GLU A 53 5.33 -36.89 7.25
N LYS A 54 4.84 -37.36 8.40
CA LYS A 54 5.58 -37.22 9.66
C LYS A 54 6.83 -38.10 9.62
N ILE A 55 7.98 -37.49 9.91
CA ILE A 55 9.27 -38.17 10.05
C ILE A 55 9.53 -38.36 11.55
N THR A 56 9.89 -39.57 11.95
CA THR A 56 10.23 -39.87 13.35
C THR A 56 11.61 -40.52 13.45
N GLU A 57 12.17 -40.55 14.66
CA GLU A 57 13.48 -41.16 14.89
C GLU A 57 13.46 -42.68 14.76
N GLN A 58 12.28 -43.30 14.93
CA GLN A 58 12.06 -44.74 14.77
C GLN A 58 12.05 -45.17 13.30
N ASP A 59 11.93 -44.24 12.35
CA ASP A 59 11.93 -44.56 10.93
C ASP A 59 13.30 -45.12 10.50
N PRO A 60 13.34 -46.24 9.77
CA PRO A 60 14.53 -46.70 9.06
C PRO A 60 15.14 -45.59 8.19
N TYR A 61 16.45 -45.66 7.95
CA TYR A 61 17.17 -44.60 7.22
C TYR A 61 16.59 -44.33 5.83
N ASP A 62 16.32 -45.39 5.07
CA ASP A 62 15.74 -45.36 3.74
C ASP A 62 14.32 -44.78 3.75
N GLU A 63 13.50 -45.17 4.73
CA GLU A 63 12.14 -44.62 4.88
C GLU A 63 12.18 -43.13 5.22
N ARG A 64 13.10 -42.71 6.10
CA ARG A 64 13.33 -41.31 6.46
C ARG A 64 13.74 -40.49 5.25
N LEU A 65 14.66 -41.01 4.44
CA LEU A 65 15.12 -40.37 3.22
C LEU A 65 13.97 -40.24 2.20
N ARG A 66 13.18 -41.30 2.00
CA ARG A 66 11.99 -41.28 1.14
C ARG A 66 11.01 -40.19 1.57
N LYS A 67 10.67 -40.13 2.86
CA LYS A 67 9.78 -39.13 3.46
C LYS A 67 10.30 -37.71 3.25
N LEU A 68 11.59 -37.49 3.50
CA LEU A 68 12.25 -36.18 3.30
C LEU A 68 12.14 -35.70 1.85
N ILE A 69 12.50 -36.56 0.89
CA ILE A 69 12.46 -36.22 -0.54
C ILE A 69 11.02 -35.87 -0.96
N LYS A 70 10.04 -36.66 -0.52
CA LYS A 70 8.64 -36.39 -0.83
C LYS A 70 8.15 -35.07 -0.24
N ASN A 71 8.39 -34.84 1.06
CA ASN A 71 8.00 -33.61 1.73
C ASN A 71 8.63 -32.37 1.08
N TYR A 72 9.90 -32.48 0.68
CA TYR A 72 10.58 -31.41 -0.05
C TYR A 72 9.88 -31.08 -1.38
N GLY A 73 9.47 -32.10 -2.15
CA GLY A 73 8.72 -31.91 -3.38
C GLY A 73 7.39 -31.18 -3.17
N LEU A 74 6.63 -31.59 -2.15
CA LEU A 74 5.34 -30.95 -1.80
C LEU A 74 5.53 -29.48 -1.38
N LEU A 75 6.52 -29.19 -0.54
CA LEU A 75 6.84 -27.83 -0.10
C LEU A 75 7.30 -26.96 -1.27
N LYS A 76 8.02 -27.52 -2.24
CA LYS A 76 8.44 -26.80 -3.44
C LYS A 76 7.23 -26.36 -4.29
N GLU A 77 6.23 -27.23 -4.43
CA GLU A 77 4.99 -26.93 -5.13
C GLU A 77 4.17 -25.88 -4.38
N GLU A 78 3.97 -26.04 -3.08
CA GLU A 78 3.29 -25.06 -2.24
C GLU A 78 3.96 -23.68 -2.33
N ASN A 79 5.31 -23.62 -2.23
CA ASN A 79 6.04 -22.36 -2.35
C ASN A 79 5.83 -21.68 -3.70
N TYR A 80 5.76 -22.46 -4.79
CA TYR A 80 5.48 -21.94 -6.11
C TYR A 80 4.07 -21.33 -6.21
N LEU A 81 3.06 -22.03 -5.67
CA LEU A 81 1.68 -21.54 -5.63
C LEU A 81 1.54 -20.28 -4.78
N LEU A 82 2.19 -20.24 -3.62
CA LEU A 82 2.23 -19.05 -2.76
C LEU A 82 2.83 -17.84 -3.48
N ARG A 83 3.93 -18.02 -4.22
CA ARG A 83 4.51 -16.93 -5.03
C ARG A 83 3.54 -16.44 -6.09
N LYS A 84 2.91 -17.35 -6.83
CA LYS A 84 1.88 -16.99 -7.81
C LYS A 84 0.71 -16.24 -7.19
N ALA A 85 0.23 -16.65 -6.02
CA ALA A 85 -0.85 -15.98 -5.31
C ALA A 85 -0.49 -14.52 -4.99
N THR A 86 0.76 -14.24 -4.63
CA THR A 86 1.23 -12.86 -4.39
C THR A 86 1.38 -12.00 -5.66
N GLU A 87 1.46 -12.62 -6.83
CA GLU A 87 1.56 -11.92 -8.12
C GLU A 87 0.19 -11.49 -8.66
N VAL A 88 -0.92 -12.08 -8.20
CA VAL A 88 -2.28 -11.78 -8.71
C VAL A 88 -2.67 -10.32 -8.51
N CYS A 89 -2.15 -9.69 -7.45
CA CYS A 89 -2.48 -8.33 -7.05
C CYS A 89 -1.40 -7.29 -7.37
N ARG A 90 -0.35 -7.68 -8.10
CA ARG A 90 0.68 -6.75 -8.61
C ARG A 90 0.25 -6.13 -9.92
#